data_AF-A0A9P0DQC8-F1
#
_entry.id   AF-A0A9P0DQC8-F1
#
_cell.length_a   1.000
_cell.length_b   1.000
_cell.length_c   1.000
_cell.angle_alpha   90.00
_cell.angle_beta   90.00
_cell.angle_gamma   90.00
#
_symmetry.space_group_name_H-M   'P 1'
#
loop_
_entity.id
_entity.type
_entity.pdbx_description
1 polymer ?
#
loop_
_entity_poly.entity_id
_entity_poly.type
_entity_poly.pdbx_seq_one_letter_code
_entity_poly.pdbx_strand_id
1 'polypeptide(L)'
;MNEQKLEKITKQFMCAFPLSLFDWQDIFESILNENEQEELLNRTVKSKLLQKYPIQLNYQKLFLKHVINKLESSQNSLQETVIHDGVYEVYGHLVAAVDSFKNYKHYYLNDCNIITLKESNNLISQGTTGLRTWQASLALSEWIIYNKDQFNEKIVLELGSGIGLTGLVLSKTCEAKQIYLTDCHETVLENLRENTEINLVDTSSTVDNYKFLKVLCTRKNVSVFNLPWEDFDMEICKDLGNIDVVIGADIIYDKDLFQSLLNAMRRLKEFCGVKKFIFSCTERNVETLEGFLHLARQSFQHVEQETIPDQSNFIWPTDTPIRIFTFRD
;
A
#
# COMPACT_ATOMS: atom_id res chain seq x y z
N MET A 1 16.36 -23.46 1.80
CA MET A 1 15.03 -23.73 2.41
C MET A 1 14.75 -22.75 3.55
N ASN A 2 15.65 -22.59 4.53
CA ASN A 2 15.42 -21.68 5.67
C ASN A 2 15.45 -20.18 5.30
N GLU A 3 16.25 -19.78 4.32
CA GLU A 3 16.30 -18.40 3.86
C GLU A 3 14.96 -17.90 3.28
N GLN A 4 14.30 -18.70 2.44
CA GLN A 4 12.98 -18.38 1.90
C GLN A 4 11.91 -18.28 3.01
N LYS A 5 12.00 -19.14 4.04
CA LYS A 5 11.11 -19.05 5.22
C LYS A 5 11.34 -17.74 5.97
N LEU A 6 12.59 -17.40 6.26
CA LEU A 6 12.96 -16.14 6.92
C LEU A 6 12.55 -14.92 6.10
N GLU A 7 12.68 -14.97 4.78
CA GLU A 7 12.22 -13.90 3.89
C GLU A 7 10.70 -13.69 3.99
N LYS A 8 9.92 -14.78 3.95
CA LYS A 8 8.46 -14.70 4.09
C LYS A 8 8.03 -14.17 5.45
N ILE A 9 8.68 -14.60 6.53
CA ILE A 9 8.46 -14.07 7.89
C ILE A 9 8.83 -12.59 7.95
N THR A 10 9.96 -12.20 7.35
CA THR A 10 10.41 -10.80 7.30
C THR A 10 9.39 -9.94 6.57
N LYS A 11 8.92 -10.36 5.40
CA LYS A 11 7.88 -9.66 4.63
C LYS A 11 6.61 -9.47 5.45
N GLN A 12 6.10 -10.52 6.09
CA GLN A 12 4.91 -10.44 6.95
C GLN A 12 5.12 -9.52 8.16
N PHE A 13 6.29 -9.58 8.81
CA PHE A 13 6.62 -8.70 9.93
C PHE A 13 6.68 -7.23 9.52
N MET A 14 7.36 -6.95 8.40
CA MET A 14 7.64 -5.61 7.89
C MET A 14 6.38 -4.84 7.47
N CYS A 15 5.37 -5.54 6.95
CA CYS A 15 4.07 -4.95 6.63
C CYS A 15 3.06 -5.01 7.80
N ALA A 16 3.52 -5.41 9.00
CA ALA A 16 2.69 -5.59 10.20
C ALA A 16 1.48 -6.51 9.96
N PHE A 17 1.69 -7.63 9.27
CA PHE A 17 0.66 -8.62 8.98
C PHE A 17 0.07 -9.23 10.28
N PRO A 18 -1.25 -9.47 10.39
CA PRO A 18 -1.84 -9.96 11.64
C PRO A 18 -1.17 -11.23 12.17
N LEU A 19 -0.64 -11.17 13.41
CA LEU A 19 0.09 -12.30 14.03
C LEU A 19 -0.75 -13.58 14.15
N SER A 20 -2.07 -13.47 14.21
CA SER A 20 -3.00 -14.61 14.24
C SER A 20 -3.12 -15.35 12.90
N LEU A 21 -2.80 -14.69 11.79
CA LEU A 21 -2.81 -15.25 10.44
C LEU A 21 -1.39 -15.51 9.91
N PHE A 22 -0.39 -15.22 10.72
CA PHE A 22 1.01 -15.24 10.33
C PHE A 22 1.44 -16.66 9.96
N ASP A 23 2.00 -16.80 8.76
CA ASP A 23 2.51 -18.05 8.26
C ASP A 23 3.97 -18.22 8.70
N TRP A 24 4.16 -19.01 9.76
CA TRP A 24 5.46 -19.29 10.35
C TRP A 24 6.28 -20.35 9.61
N GLN A 25 5.73 -20.97 8.55
CA GLN A 25 6.43 -21.96 7.72
C GLN A 25 7.11 -23.10 8.51
N ASP A 26 6.52 -23.49 9.65
CA ASP A 26 7.06 -24.47 10.59
C ASP A 26 8.51 -24.20 11.00
N ILE A 27 8.92 -22.92 10.99
CA ILE A 27 10.32 -22.53 11.23
C ILE A 27 10.81 -22.95 12.62
N PHE A 28 9.89 -23.07 13.58
CA PHE A 28 10.18 -23.53 14.93
C PHE A 28 10.28 -25.05 15.06
N GLU A 29 9.75 -25.81 14.10
CA GLU A 29 9.87 -27.27 14.05
C GLU A 29 11.13 -27.70 13.29
N SER A 30 11.60 -26.85 12.36
CA SER A 30 12.83 -27.05 11.61
C SER A 30 13.97 -26.18 12.12
N ILE A 31 14.57 -26.56 13.25
CA ILE A 31 15.93 -26.17 13.69
C ILE A 31 16.21 -24.66 13.55
N LEU A 32 15.54 -23.79 14.32
CA LEU A 32 15.97 -22.38 14.43
C LEU A 32 17.25 -22.32 15.29
N ASN A 33 18.40 -22.63 14.68
CA ASN A 33 19.68 -22.59 15.39
C ASN A 33 20.04 -21.15 15.78
N GLU A 34 20.98 -20.98 16.70
CA GLU A 34 21.38 -19.67 17.25
C GLU A 34 21.62 -18.58 16.18
N ASN A 35 22.32 -18.92 15.09
CA ASN A 35 22.59 -17.99 13.98
C ASN A 35 21.32 -17.56 13.24
N GLU A 36 20.34 -18.45 13.08
CA GLU A 36 19.07 -18.14 12.42
C GLU A 36 18.15 -17.30 13.31
N GLN A 37 18.26 -17.43 14.63
CA GLN A 37 17.58 -16.52 15.56
C GLN A 37 18.18 -15.11 15.43
N GLU A 38 19.51 -15.00 15.39
CA GLU A 38 20.19 -13.72 15.18
C GLU A 38 19.79 -13.08 13.84
N GLU A 39 19.77 -13.88 12.77
CA GLU A 39 19.34 -13.42 11.45
C GLU A 39 17.88 -12.97 11.43
N LEU A 40 16.98 -13.71 12.10
CA LEU A 40 15.59 -13.29 12.25
C LEU A 40 15.49 -11.93 12.97
N LEU A 41 16.25 -11.72 14.05
CA LEU A 41 16.27 -10.44 14.76
C LEU A 41 16.77 -9.32 13.84
N ASN A 42 17.89 -9.54 13.13
CA ASN A 42 18.51 -8.57 12.23
C ASN A 42 17.60 -8.19 11.05
N ARG A 43 16.84 -9.16 10.52
CA ARG A 43 15.85 -8.93 9.48
C ARG A 43 14.57 -8.28 9.99
N THR A 44 14.25 -8.37 11.28
CA THR A 44 13.01 -7.85 11.88
C THR A 44 13.28 -6.68 12.83
N VAL A 45 13.19 -6.91 14.13
CA VAL A 45 13.23 -5.91 15.22
C VAL A 45 14.55 -5.14 15.34
N LYS A 46 15.67 -5.69 14.84
CA LYS A 46 16.99 -5.01 14.78
C LYS A 46 17.26 -4.34 13.43
N SER A 47 16.34 -4.42 12.47
CA SER A 47 16.56 -3.86 11.13
C SER A 47 16.84 -2.36 11.18
N LYS A 48 17.86 -1.92 10.41
CA LYS A 48 18.19 -0.49 10.25
C LYS A 48 17.01 0.32 9.71
N LEU A 49 16.13 -0.31 8.93
CA LEU A 49 14.93 0.34 8.40
C LEU A 49 13.98 0.75 9.54
N LEU A 50 13.77 -0.13 10.51
CA LEU A 50 12.91 0.14 11.68
C LEU A 50 13.50 1.20 12.61
N GLN A 51 14.84 1.34 12.66
CA GLN A 51 15.48 2.41 13.43
C GLN A 51 15.12 3.80 12.85
N LYS A 52 14.97 3.90 11.53
CA LYS A 52 14.60 5.15 10.84
C LYS A 52 13.09 5.35 10.77
N TYR A 53 12.35 4.28 10.47
CA TYR A 53 10.91 4.29 10.23
C TYR A 53 10.28 3.14 11.02
N PRO A 54 9.94 3.33 12.31
CA PRO A 54 9.51 2.24 13.18
C PRO A 54 8.11 1.73 12.86
N ILE A 55 7.93 0.41 12.85
CA ILE A 55 6.59 -0.19 12.92
C ILE A 55 6.04 -0.11 14.35
N GLN A 56 4.73 -0.28 14.54
CA GLN A 56 4.08 -0.16 15.85
C GLN A 56 4.81 -0.94 16.95
N LEU A 57 5.18 -0.26 18.04
CA LEU A 57 5.96 -0.86 19.12
C LEU A 57 5.27 -2.08 19.75
N ASN A 58 3.95 -1.99 19.97
CA ASN A 58 3.19 -3.11 20.53
C ASN A 58 3.18 -4.34 19.61
N TYR A 59 3.16 -4.13 18.29
CA TYR A 59 3.26 -5.23 17.32
C TYR A 59 4.64 -5.92 17.42
N GLN A 60 5.73 -5.14 17.50
CA GLN A 60 7.09 -5.68 17.72
C GLN A 60 7.19 -6.50 19.00
N LYS A 61 6.61 -6.01 20.11
CA LYS A 61 6.55 -6.72 21.39
C LYS A 61 5.81 -8.05 21.27
N LEU A 62 4.65 -8.06 20.63
CA LEU A 62 3.83 -9.27 20.48
C LEU A 62 4.51 -10.29 19.55
N PHE A 63 5.14 -9.83 18.47
CA PHE A 63 5.91 -10.68 17.57
C PHE A 63 7.04 -11.38 18.31
N LEU A 64 7.89 -10.63 19.03
CA LEU A 64 9.04 -11.22 19.70
C LEU A 64 8.63 -12.09 20.90
N LYS A 65 7.57 -11.72 21.62
CA LYS A 65 6.97 -12.59 22.64
C LYS A 65 6.47 -13.92 22.06
N HIS A 66 5.88 -13.89 20.87
CA HIS A 66 5.46 -15.12 20.19
C HIS A 66 6.66 -16.01 19.86
N VAL A 67 7.73 -15.42 19.31
CA VAL A 67 8.99 -16.12 19.00
C VAL A 67 9.58 -16.77 20.26
N ILE A 68 9.70 -16.03 21.36
CA ILE A 68 10.20 -16.53 22.65
C ILE A 68 9.37 -17.72 23.13
N ASN A 69 8.05 -17.58 23.21
CA ASN A 69 7.17 -18.66 23.69
C ASN A 69 7.31 -19.94 22.84
N LYS A 70 7.52 -19.81 21.52
CA LYS A 70 7.70 -20.94 20.62
C LYS A 70 9.05 -21.63 20.83
N LEU A 71 10.13 -20.87 21.01
CA LEU A 71 11.46 -21.41 21.30
C LEU A 71 11.53 -22.08 22.67
N GLU A 72 10.89 -21.51 23.70
CA GLU A 72 10.79 -22.12 25.03
C GLU A 72 9.96 -23.41 25.02
N SER A 73 8.92 -23.46 24.18
CA SER A 73 8.11 -24.67 24.03
C SER A 73 8.87 -25.79 23.31
N SER A 74 9.74 -25.45 22.33
CA SER A 74 10.53 -26.44 21.60
C SER A 74 11.68 -27.02 22.43
N GLN A 75 12.22 -26.28 23.41
CA GLN A 75 13.21 -26.81 24.37
C GLN A 75 12.69 -28.00 25.19
N ASN A 76 11.39 -28.10 25.42
CA ASN A 76 10.79 -29.21 26.17
C ASN A 76 10.66 -30.49 25.32
N SER A 77 10.95 -30.42 24.01
CA SER A 77 11.03 -31.57 23.11
C SER A 77 12.49 -32.06 23.02
N LEU A 78 12.72 -33.31 22.62
CA LEU A 78 14.01 -34.04 22.70
C LEU A 78 15.23 -33.41 21.96
N GLN A 79 15.11 -32.20 21.41
CA GLN A 79 16.20 -31.39 20.86
C GLN A 79 16.41 -30.13 21.71
N GLU A 80 17.53 -30.05 22.43
CA GLU A 80 17.94 -28.85 23.17
C GLU A 80 18.19 -27.69 22.19
N THR A 81 17.17 -26.86 21.96
CA THR A 81 17.31 -25.62 21.17
C THR A 81 17.86 -24.53 22.10
N VAL A 82 19.11 -24.12 21.92
CA VAL A 82 19.68 -22.98 22.65
C VAL A 82 19.01 -21.70 22.16
N ILE A 83 18.49 -20.89 23.08
CA ILE A 83 17.92 -19.58 22.76
C ILE A 83 19.06 -18.55 22.74
N HIS A 84 19.19 -17.82 21.65
CA HIS A 84 20.21 -16.78 21.52
C HIS A 84 19.93 -15.63 22.52
N ASP A 85 20.92 -15.24 23.34
CA ASP A 85 20.77 -14.21 24.41
C ASP A 85 20.17 -12.89 23.89
N GLY A 86 20.59 -12.49 22.68
CA GLY A 86 20.06 -11.33 21.97
C GLY A 86 18.53 -11.30 21.78
N VAL A 87 17.82 -12.43 21.84
CA VAL A 87 16.35 -12.47 21.77
C VAL A 87 15.74 -11.82 23.02
N TYR A 88 16.19 -12.24 24.21
CA TYR A 88 15.72 -11.69 25.48
C TYR A 88 16.19 -10.25 25.67
N GLU A 89 17.42 -9.93 25.28
CA GLU A 89 17.97 -8.58 25.33
C GLU A 89 17.10 -7.59 24.52
N VAL A 90 16.81 -7.91 23.26
CA VAL A 90 15.96 -7.07 22.41
C VAL A 90 14.55 -6.95 22.98
N TYR A 91 13.98 -8.05 23.49
CA TYR A 91 12.66 -8.01 24.10
C TYR A 91 12.63 -7.09 25.32
N GLY A 92 13.65 -7.15 26.19
CA GLY A 92 13.81 -6.25 27.32
C GLY A 92 13.86 -4.78 26.88
N HIS A 93 14.64 -4.48 25.84
CA HIS A 93 14.69 -3.13 25.26
C HIS A 93 13.34 -2.67 24.72
N LEU A 94 12.62 -3.53 23.99
CA LEU A 94 11.29 -3.19 23.46
C LEU A 94 10.30 -2.91 24.60
N VAL A 95 10.26 -3.75 25.64
CA VAL A 95 9.39 -3.58 26.80
C VAL A 95 9.63 -2.24 27.49
N ALA A 96 10.90 -1.85 27.66
CA ALA A 96 11.30 -0.58 28.26
C ALA A 96 11.08 0.64 27.34
N ALA A 97 10.93 0.43 26.02
CA ALA A 97 10.76 1.51 25.07
C ALA A 97 9.41 2.24 25.22
N VAL A 98 9.44 3.55 24.99
CA VAL A 98 8.26 4.41 24.94
C VAL A 98 7.74 4.45 23.51
N ASP A 99 6.42 4.31 23.35
CA ASP A 99 5.80 4.27 22.03
C ASP A 99 5.96 5.61 21.29
N SER A 100 6.41 5.53 20.05
CA SER A 100 6.44 6.70 19.18
C SER A 100 5.08 6.82 18.52
N PHE A 101 4.47 8.01 18.50
CA PHE A 101 3.21 8.22 17.79
C PHE A 101 3.32 8.03 16.26
N LYS A 102 4.53 7.78 15.74
CA LYS A 102 4.76 7.47 14.33
C LYS A 102 4.69 5.96 14.13
N ASN A 103 4.01 5.56 13.07
CA ASN A 103 3.84 4.17 12.71
C ASN A 103 4.04 4.02 11.21
N TYR A 104 4.88 3.06 10.83
CA TYR A 104 5.20 2.78 9.45
C TYR A 104 4.90 1.32 9.10
N LYS A 105 4.73 1.07 7.82
CA LYS A 105 4.76 -0.26 7.22
C LYS A 105 5.73 -0.27 6.05
N HIS A 106 6.35 -1.42 5.82
CA HIS A 106 7.32 -1.61 4.75
C HIS A 106 6.88 -2.77 3.86
N TYR A 107 6.69 -2.47 2.57
CA TYR A 107 6.29 -3.42 1.56
C TYR A 107 7.45 -3.69 0.62
N TYR A 108 7.90 -4.95 0.58
CA TYR A 108 9.04 -5.38 -0.24
C TYR A 108 8.54 -5.77 -1.63
N LEU A 109 8.98 -5.07 -2.67
CA LEU A 109 8.69 -5.38 -4.08
C LEU A 109 9.73 -6.34 -4.66
N ASN A 110 10.97 -6.21 -4.20
CA ASN A 110 12.11 -7.10 -4.44
C ASN A 110 13.21 -6.70 -3.44
N ASP A 111 14.34 -7.40 -3.46
CA ASP A 111 15.44 -7.20 -2.50
C ASP A 111 15.96 -5.75 -2.43
N CYS A 112 15.80 -4.98 -3.50
CA CYS A 112 16.31 -3.60 -3.60
C CYS A 112 15.20 -2.52 -3.51
N ASN A 113 13.93 -2.90 -3.62
CA ASN A 113 12.82 -1.94 -3.69
C ASN A 113 11.82 -2.16 -2.57
N ILE A 114 11.78 -1.18 -1.66
CA ILE A 114 10.85 -1.16 -0.54
C ILE A 114 9.97 0.10 -0.66
N ILE A 115 8.67 -0.07 -0.43
CA ILE A 115 7.74 1.04 -0.21
C ILE A 115 7.54 1.19 1.30
N THR A 116 7.96 2.32 1.85
CA THR A 116 7.75 2.65 3.27
C THR A 116 6.65 3.68 3.40
N LEU A 117 5.58 3.35 4.11
CA LEU A 117 4.44 4.23 4.30
C LEU A 117 4.24 4.54 5.77
N LYS A 118 4.07 5.81 6.09
CA LYS A 118 3.51 6.28 7.36
C LYS A 118 2.00 6.02 7.34
N GLU A 119 1.48 5.32 8.34
CA GLU A 119 0.07 4.92 8.40
C GLU A 119 -0.52 5.06 9.81
N SER A 120 -1.81 5.35 9.89
CA SER A 120 -2.59 5.26 11.13
C SER A 120 -3.00 3.82 11.43
N ASN A 121 -3.02 3.45 12.71
CA ASN A 121 -3.54 2.17 13.17
C ASN A 121 -5.07 2.13 13.27
N ASN A 122 -5.73 3.30 13.24
CA ASN A 122 -7.18 3.38 13.37
C ASN A 122 -7.85 3.21 12.01
N LEU A 123 -9.00 2.53 11.98
CA LEU A 123 -9.81 2.37 10.77
C LEU A 123 -10.31 3.72 10.23
N ILE A 124 -10.75 4.57 11.15
CA ILE A 124 -11.11 5.96 10.91
C ILE A 124 -10.21 6.79 11.82
N SER A 125 -9.47 7.71 11.25
CA SER A 125 -8.61 8.63 11.98
C SER A 125 -8.84 10.02 11.44
N GLN A 126 -9.05 10.99 12.33
CA GLN A 126 -9.29 12.39 11.96
C GLN A 126 -10.45 12.57 10.95
N GLY A 127 -11.49 11.74 11.03
CA GLY A 127 -12.66 11.83 10.15
C GLY A 127 -12.47 11.23 8.76
N THR A 128 -11.35 10.56 8.48
CA THR A 128 -11.07 9.93 7.18
C THR A 128 -10.63 8.48 7.30
N THR A 129 -10.87 7.72 6.24
CA THR A 129 -10.40 6.33 6.03
C THR A 129 -9.10 6.27 5.23
N GLY A 130 -8.61 7.40 4.70
CA GLY A 130 -7.48 7.47 3.77
C GLY A 130 -6.08 7.39 4.39
N LEU A 131 -5.97 7.22 5.72
CA LEU A 131 -4.69 7.23 6.46
C LEU A 131 -4.08 5.83 6.68
N ARG A 132 -4.58 4.81 5.99
CA ARG A 132 -4.09 3.42 6.10
C ARG A 132 -4.06 2.73 4.76
N THR A 133 -3.23 1.71 4.61
CA THR A 133 -3.30 0.80 3.46
C THR A 133 -4.56 -0.07 3.56
N TRP A 134 -5.25 -0.20 2.44
CA TRP A 134 -6.43 -1.07 2.28
C TRP A 134 -6.07 -2.32 1.47
N GLN A 135 -6.81 -3.41 1.67
CA GLN A 135 -6.50 -4.68 0.98
C GLN A 135 -6.59 -4.53 -0.54
N ALA A 136 -7.56 -3.77 -1.05
CA ALA A 136 -7.69 -3.52 -2.49
C ALA A 136 -6.47 -2.79 -3.09
N SER A 137 -5.80 -1.88 -2.36
CA SER A 137 -4.58 -1.24 -2.87
C SER A 137 -3.42 -2.22 -2.96
N LEU A 138 -3.29 -3.17 -2.03
CA LEU A 138 -2.31 -4.26 -2.12
C LEU A 138 -2.53 -5.12 -3.37
N ALA A 139 -3.78 -5.51 -3.62
CA ALA A 139 -4.13 -6.29 -4.81
C ALA A 139 -3.92 -5.52 -6.12
N LEU A 140 -4.27 -4.22 -6.15
CA LEU A 140 -4.02 -3.38 -7.32
C LEU A 140 -2.53 -3.15 -7.55
N SER A 141 -1.72 -3.02 -6.51
CA SER A 141 -0.27 -2.95 -6.61
C SER A 141 0.32 -4.22 -7.23
N GLU A 142 -0.14 -5.40 -6.81
CA GLU A 142 0.26 -6.68 -7.43
C GLU A 142 -0.14 -6.73 -8.91
N TRP A 143 -1.38 -6.31 -9.22
CA TRP A 143 -1.88 -6.22 -10.59
C TRP A 143 -1.07 -5.26 -11.47
N ILE A 144 -0.66 -4.10 -10.93
CA ILE A 144 0.19 -3.12 -11.63
C ILE A 144 1.54 -3.73 -11.98
N ILE A 145 2.17 -4.45 -11.04
CA ILE A 145 3.46 -5.12 -11.28
C ILE A 145 3.33 -6.16 -12.39
N TYR A 146 2.27 -6.98 -12.33
CA TYR A 146 1.98 -8.00 -13.34
C TYR A 146 1.71 -7.39 -14.72
N ASN A 147 1.09 -6.21 -14.77
CA ASN A 147 0.67 -5.52 -15.99
C ASN A 147 1.52 -4.29 -16.33
N LYS A 148 2.80 -4.26 -15.92
CA LYS A 148 3.67 -3.07 -16.01
C LYS A 148 3.72 -2.43 -17.41
N ASP A 149 3.65 -3.26 -18.47
CA ASP A 149 3.73 -2.80 -19.86
C ASP A 149 2.55 -1.90 -20.25
N GLN A 150 1.42 -1.99 -19.55
CA GLN A 150 0.26 -1.12 -19.77
C GLN A 150 0.53 0.34 -19.37
N PHE A 151 1.59 0.59 -18.59
CA PHE A 151 1.94 1.90 -18.04
C PHE A 151 3.18 2.54 -18.69
N ASN A 152 3.82 1.85 -19.66
CA ASN A 152 5.02 2.39 -20.31
C ASN A 152 4.71 3.69 -21.08
N GLU A 153 5.51 4.73 -20.82
CA GLU A 153 5.38 6.09 -21.36
C GLU A 153 3.98 6.71 -21.14
N LYS A 154 3.22 6.21 -20.17
CA LYS A 154 1.85 6.68 -19.88
C LYS A 154 1.82 7.80 -18.84
N ILE A 155 0.87 8.72 -19.01
CA ILE A 155 0.48 9.66 -17.97
C ILE A 155 -0.65 9.03 -17.16
N VAL A 156 -0.40 8.77 -15.88
CA VAL A 156 -1.29 8.04 -14.99
C VAL A 156 -1.83 8.98 -13.91
N LEU A 157 -3.15 8.99 -13.71
CA LEU A 157 -3.79 9.70 -12.61
C LEU A 157 -4.38 8.68 -11.63
N GLU A 158 -4.08 8.85 -10.35
CA GLU A 158 -4.70 8.07 -9.29
C GLU A 158 -5.75 8.92 -8.55
N LEU A 159 -6.99 8.45 -8.55
CA LEU A 159 -8.09 9.04 -7.78
C LEU A 159 -8.15 8.41 -6.39
N GLY A 160 -8.18 9.23 -5.35
CA GLY A 160 -8.27 8.74 -3.97
C GLY A 160 -7.04 7.93 -3.59
N SER A 161 -5.85 8.49 -3.80
CA SER A 161 -4.55 7.86 -3.53
C SER A 161 -4.40 7.46 -2.06
N GLY A 162 -5.13 8.08 -1.13
CA GLY A 162 -4.93 7.86 0.30
C GLY A 162 -3.48 8.15 0.67
N ILE A 163 -2.80 7.17 1.27
CA ILE A 163 -1.38 7.25 1.62
C ILE A 163 -0.40 6.93 0.47
N GLY A 164 -0.90 6.59 -0.72
CA GLY A 164 -0.14 6.56 -1.98
C GLY A 164 0.49 5.23 -2.37
N LEU A 165 0.10 4.11 -1.76
CA LEU A 165 0.74 2.80 -2.01
C LEU A 165 0.81 2.47 -3.51
N THR A 166 -0.32 2.49 -4.19
CA THR A 166 -0.50 2.05 -5.58
C THR A 166 0.26 2.92 -6.57
N GLY A 167 0.13 4.24 -6.47
CA GLY A 167 0.93 5.18 -7.26
C GLY A 167 2.44 5.10 -7.00
N LEU A 168 2.87 4.90 -5.75
CA LEU A 168 4.30 4.76 -5.43
C LEU A 168 4.87 3.43 -5.94
N VAL A 169 4.12 2.34 -5.90
CA VAL A 169 4.50 1.07 -6.53
C VAL A 169 4.69 1.28 -8.02
N LEU A 170 3.69 1.86 -8.69
CA LEU A 170 3.76 2.17 -10.12
C LEU A 170 5.02 3.00 -10.46
N SER A 171 5.36 4.00 -9.64
CA SER A 171 6.56 4.83 -9.84
C SER A 171 7.89 4.09 -9.76
N LYS A 172 7.96 2.97 -9.02
CA LYS A 172 9.16 2.15 -8.83
C LYS A 172 9.24 0.96 -9.77
N THR A 173 8.11 0.46 -10.26
CA THR A 173 8.05 -0.80 -11.04
C THR A 173 7.71 -0.60 -12.51
N CYS A 174 7.20 0.57 -12.89
CA CYS A 174 6.79 0.89 -14.25
C CYS A 174 7.57 2.08 -14.83
N GLU A 175 7.68 2.13 -16.14
CA GLU A 175 8.27 3.24 -16.90
C GLU A 175 7.18 4.25 -17.32
N ALA A 176 6.35 4.67 -16.36
CA ALA A 176 5.36 5.71 -16.62
C ALA A 176 6.04 7.04 -16.94
N LYS A 177 5.44 7.82 -17.83
CA LYS A 177 5.93 9.16 -18.19
C LYS A 177 5.70 10.13 -17.03
N GLN A 178 4.49 10.14 -16.47
CA GLN A 178 4.10 11.02 -15.38
C GLN A 178 3.02 10.35 -14.53
N ILE A 179 3.07 10.58 -13.22
CA ILE A 179 2.14 10.00 -12.25
C ILE A 179 1.58 11.14 -11.40
N TYR A 180 0.26 11.19 -11.31
CA TYR A 180 -0.48 12.17 -10.54
C TYR A 180 -1.21 11.46 -9.40
N LEU A 181 -0.83 11.76 -8.17
CA LEU A 181 -1.46 11.22 -6.97
C LEU A 181 -2.42 12.25 -6.41
N THR A 182 -3.67 11.87 -6.17
CA THR A 182 -4.70 12.83 -5.77
C THR A 182 -5.59 12.33 -4.65
N ASP A 183 -5.90 13.25 -3.75
CA ASP A 183 -6.88 13.07 -2.68
C ASP A 183 -7.51 14.44 -2.38
N CYS A 184 -8.51 14.52 -1.50
CA CYS A 184 -9.16 15.77 -1.12
C CYS A 184 -8.86 16.18 0.33
N HIS A 185 -8.58 15.22 1.21
CA HIS A 185 -8.49 15.47 2.64
C HIS A 185 -7.10 15.97 3.03
N GLU A 186 -7.00 17.13 3.68
CA GLU A 186 -5.73 17.80 3.97
C GLU A 186 -4.72 16.92 4.74
N THR A 187 -5.15 16.24 5.81
CA THR A 187 -4.28 15.30 6.54
C THR A 187 -3.79 14.13 5.66
N VAL A 188 -4.66 13.61 4.79
CA VAL A 188 -4.30 12.49 3.90
C VAL A 188 -3.25 12.96 2.90
N LEU A 189 -3.47 14.13 2.32
CA LEU A 189 -2.56 14.76 1.37
C LEU A 189 -1.20 15.09 1.98
N GLU A 190 -1.15 15.56 3.22
CA GLU A 190 0.12 15.80 3.91
C GLU A 190 0.87 14.48 4.17
N ASN A 191 0.16 13.42 4.56
CA ASN A 191 0.75 12.11 4.76
C ASN A 191 1.20 11.46 3.43
N LEU A 192 0.44 11.67 2.35
CA LEU A 192 0.78 11.28 0.99
C LEU A 192 2.06 12.00 0.54
N ARG A 193 2.15 13.31 0.75
CA ARG A 193 3.35 14.13 0.50
C ARG A 193 4.58 13.56 1.23
N GLU A 194 4.47 13.34 2.54
CA GLU A 194 5.54 12.73 3.34
C GLU A 194 5.95 11.35 2.80
N ASN A 195 4.97 10.50 2.44
CA ASN A 195 5.24 9.17 1.89
C ASN A 195 5.92 9.24 0.52
N THR A 196 5.54 10.19 -0.34
CA THR A 196 6.22 10.44 -1.62
C THR A 196 7.68 10.82 -1.39
N GLU A 197 7.96 11.69 -0.41
CA GLU A 197 9.32 12.11 -0.07
C GLU A 197 10.16 10.98 0.52
N ILE A 198 9.57 10.14 1.37
CA ILE A 198 10.26 8.96 1.96
C ILE A 198 10.70 7.98 0.87
N ASN A 199 9.91 7.81 -0.19
CA ASN A 199 10.11 6.76 -1.18
C ASN A 199 10.89 7.20 -2.42
N LEU A 200 10.96 8.51 -2.71
CA LEU A 200 11.56 9.08 -3.92
C LEU A 200 12.64 10.13 -3.55
N VAL A 201 13.53 9.74 -2.64
CA VAL A 201 14.65 10.57 -2.15
C VAL A 201 15.63 10.86 -3.30
N ASP A 202 16.25 12.05 -3.29
CA ASP A 202 17.32 12.48 -4.21
C ASP A 202 16.95 12.70 -5.69
N THR A 203 15.67 12.78 -6.01
CA THR A 203 15.24 13.11 -7.36
C THR A 203 15.09 14.64 -7.49
N SER A 204 15.87 15.26 -8.37
CA SER A 204 15.65 16.65 -8.79
C SER A 204 14.25 16.79 -9.38
N SER A 205 13.53 17.85 -9.02
CA SER A 205 12.18 18.07 -9.53
C SER A 205 11.99 19.52 -9.92
N THR A 206 11.40 19.72 -11.09
CA THR A 206 10.77 20.98 -11.47
C THR A 206 9.34 20.92 -10.96
N VAL A 207 8.93 21.94 -10.21
CA VAL A 207 7.51 22.12 -9.91
C VAL A 207 6.87 22.64 -11.18
N ASP A 208 6.02 21.82 -11.79
CA ASP A 208 5.20 22.28 -12.89
C ASP A 208 4.24 23.35 -12.38
N ASN A 209 4.18 24.47 -13.08
CA ASN A 209 3.30 25.58 -12.72
C ASN A 209 1.90 25.31 -13.29
N TYR A 210 1.09 24.62 -12.50
CA TYR A 210 -0.34 24.47 -12.74
C TYR A 210 -1.08 25.73 -12.30
N LYS A 211 -2.07 26.17 -13.09
CA LYS A 211 -2.78 27.42 -12.85
C LYS A 211 -3.87 27.28 -11.78
N PHE A 212 -4.50 26.12 -11.73
CA PHE A 212 -5.66 25.82 -10.90
C PHE A 212 -5.39 24.68 -9.90
N LEU A 213 -4.42 23.79 -10.21
CA LEU A 213 -4.05 22.71 -9.29
C LEU A 213 -3.02 23.18 -8.26
N LYS A 214 -3.33 22.93 -6.98
CA LYS A 214 -2.37 23.11 -5.89
C LYS A 214 -1.45 21.89 -5.81
N VAL A 215 -0.21 22.05 -6.27
CA VAL A 215 0.84 21.04 -6.12
C VAL A 215 1.35 21.05 -4.68
N LEU A 216 1.34 19.89 -4.01
CA LEU A 216 1.93 19.73 -2.69
C LEU A 216 3.41 19.36 -2.76
N CYS A 217 3.76 18.46 -3.68
CA CYS A 217 5.14 18.14 -4.01
C CYS A 217 5.25 17.49 -5.39
N THR A 218 6.44 17.59 -5.97
CA THR A 218 6.86 16.78 -7.12
C THR A 218 8.18 16.11 -6.78
N ARG A 219 8.28 14.80 -7.02
CA ARG A 219 9.49 13.98 -6.88
C ARG A 219 9.57 13.04 -8.07
N LYS A 220 10.73 12.96 -8.74
CA LYS A 220 10.88 12.25 -10.03
C LYS A 220 9.84 12.78 -11.04
N ASN A 221 8.95 11.90 -11.48
CA ASN A 221 7.80 12.16 -12.34
C ASN A 221 6.48 11.91 -11.59
N VAL A 222 6.48 12.07 -10.27
CA VAL A 222 5.31 11.92 -9.39
C VAL A 222 4.95 13.28 -8.81
N SER A 223 3.73 13.74 -9.07
CA SER A 223 3.18 14.99 -8.49
C SER A 223 1.96 14.67 -7.63
N VAL A 224 1.85 15.36 -6.48
CA VAL A 224 0.75 15.21 -5.53
C VAL A 224 -0.14 16.45 -5.56
N PHE A 225 -1.45 16.26 -5.73
CA PHE A 225 -2.43 17.35 -5.80
C PHE A 225 -3.59 17.15 -4.83
N ASN A 226 -4.15 18.27 -4.36
CA ASN A 226 -5.51 18.28 -3.86
C ASN A 226 -6.47 18.30 -5.05
N LEU A 227 -7.31 17.28 -5.19
CA LEU A 227 -8.29 17.19 -6.27
C LEU A 227 -9.55 16.41 -5.82
N PRO A 228 -10.55 17.11 -5.26
CA PRO A 228 -11.86 16.56 -4.96
C PRO A 228 -12.58 16.13 -6.24
N TRP A 229 -13.43 15.10 -6.15
CA TRP A 229 -14.13 14.56 -7.32
C TRP A 229 -15.17 15.54 -7.88
N GLU A 230 -15.70 16.41 -7.03
CA GLU A 230 -16.65 17.47 -7.36
C GLU A 230 -16.01 18.57 -8.22
N ASP A 231 -14.69 18.75 -8.09
CA ASP A 231 -13.96 19.88 -8.65
C ASP A 231 -13.47 19.64 -10.09
N PHE A 232 -13.65 18.44 -10.65
CA PHE A 232 -13.22 18.13 -12.01
C PHE A 232 -13.96 18.96 -13.05
N ASP A 233 -13.69 20.22 -13.29
CA ASP A 233 -14.32 20.98 -14.37
C ASP A 233 -13.45 21.08 -15.63
N MET A 234 -13.90 21.85 -16.62
CA MET A 234 -13.14 22.02 -17.86
C MET A 234 -11.78 22.71 -17.63
N GLU A 235 -11.67 23.63 -16.67
CA GLU A 235 -10.44 24.37 -16.40
C GLU A 235 -9.42 23.46 -15.71
N ILE A 236 -9.86 22.71 -14.70
CA ILE A 236 -9.06 21.70 -14.01
C ILE A 236 -8.58 20.61 -14.98
N CYS A 237 -9.47 20.10 -15.85
CA CYS A 237 -9.09 19.08 -16.82
C CYS A 237 -8.09 19.60 -17.86
N LYS A 238 -8.22 20.87 -18.28
CA LYS A 238 -7.23 21.51 -19.17
C LYS A 238 -5.88 21.68 -18.51
N ASP A 239 -5.85 21.98 -17.22
CA ASP A 239 -4.63 22.13 -16.42
C ASP A 239 -3.94 20.77 -16.20
N LEU A 240 -4.70 19.70 -15.96
CA LEU A 240 -4.20 18.31 -15.92
C LEU A 240 -3.61 17.86 -17.27
N GLY A 241 -4.22 18.31 -18.38
CA GLY A 241 -3.86 17.91 -19.73
C GLY A 241 -4.30 16.49 -20.06
N ASN A 242 -3.59 15.84 -20.98
CA ASN A 242 -3.91 14.48 -21.42
C ASN A 242 -3.55 13.43 -20.37
N ILE A 243 -4.49 12.54 -20.06
CA ILE A 243 -4.29 11.41 -19.14
C ILE A 243 -4.56 10.11 -19.90
N ASP A 244 -3.63 9.16 -19.87
CA ASP A 244 -3.75 7.88 -20.58
C ASP A 244 -4.58 6.86 -19.78
N VAL A 245 -4.30 6.75 -18.49
CA VAL A 245 -4.87 5.73 -17.60
C VAL A 245 -5.21 6.37 -16.26
N VAL A 246 -6.40 6.04 -15.74
CA VAL A 246 -6.80 6.40 -14.38
C VAL A 246 -6.84 5.14 -13.52
N ILE A 247 -6.26 5.20 -12.34
CA ILE A 247 -6.31 4.12 -11.34
C ILE A 247 -6.98 4.60 -10.06
N GLY A 248 -7.42 3.67 -9.22
CA GLY A 248 -8.03 3.98 -7.92
C GLY A 248 -8.19 2.73 -7.09
N ALA A 249 -7.90 2.82 -5.80
CA ALA A 249 -7.97 1.68 -4.89
C ALA A 249 -8.93 1.94 -3.73
N ASP A 250 -9.91 1.05 -3.59
CA ASP A 250 -10.92 1.08 -2.53
C ASP A 250 -11.73 2.38 -2.47
N ILE A 251 -11.99 3.00 -3.63
CA ILE A 251 -12.75 4.25 -3.75
C ILE A 251 -14.27 4.03 -3.99
N ILE A 252 -14.70 2.77 -4.07
CA ILE A 252 -16.11 2.36 -4.24
C ILE A 252 -16.63 1.84 -2.89
N TYR A 253 -17.02 2.73 -2.00
CA TYR A 253 -17.46 2.36 -0.64
C TYR A 253 -18.66 3.16 -0.11
N ASP A 254 -18.85 4.40 -0.57
CA ASP A 254 -19.94 5.27 -0.15
C ASP A 254 -20.84 5.62 -1.34
N LYS A 255 -22.13 5.26 -1.24
CA LYS A 255 -23.13 5.48 -2.29
C LYS A 255 -23.34 6.96 -2.57
N ASP A 256 -23.16 7.82 -1.57
CA ASP A 256 -23.33 9.27 -1.72
C ASP A 256 -22.24 9.88 -2.63
N LEU A 257 -21.08 9.23 -2.73
CA LEU A 257 -19.96 9.69 -3.56
C LEU A 257 -19.99 9.15 -4.99
N PHE A 258 -20.86 8.17 -5.30
CA PHE A 258 -20.87 7.52 -6.62
C PHE A 258 -21.10 8.50 -7.76
N GLN A 259 -22.01 9.46 -7.58
CA GLN A 259 -22.30 10.43 -8.61
C GLN A 259 -21.12 11.38 -8.84
N SER A 260 -20.44 11.82 -7.78
CA SER A 260 -19.21 12.63 -7.88
C SER A 260 -18.11 11.88 -8.61
N LEU A 261 -17.86 10.61 -8.25
CA LEU A 261 -16.85 9.78 -8.89
C LEU A 261 -17.17 9.54 -10.38
N LEU A 262 -18.41 9.17 -10.72
CA LEU A 262 -18.84 8.99 -12.11
C LEU A 262 -18.77 10.28 -12.92
N ASN A 263 -19.07 11.43 -12.31
CA ASN A 263 -18.90 12.74 -12.94
C ASN A 263 -17.43 13.02 -13.25
N ALA A 264 -16.54 12.79 -12.28
CA ALA A 264 -15.10 12.93 -12.47
C ALA A 264 -14.61 12.04 -13.61
N MET A 265 -14.98 10.76 -13.64
CA MET A 265 -14.60 9.84 -14.71
C MET A 265 -15.10 10.33 -16.09
N ARG A 266 -16.35 10.78 -16.20
CA ARG A 266 -16.91 11.30 -17.47
C ARG A 266 -16.16 12.54 -17.95
N ARG A 267 -15.85 13.47 -17.05
CA ARG A 267 -15.14 14.71 -17.39
C ARG A 267 -13.68 14.47 -17.74
N LEU A 268 -13.01 13.55 -17.06
CA LEU A 268 -11.66 13.07 -17.42
C LEU A 268 -11.63 12.44 -18.82
N LYS A 269 -12.63 11.63 -19.16
CA LYS A 269 -12.79 11.11 -20.52
C LYS A 269 -12.99 12.24 -21.54
N GLU A 270 -13.92 13.15 -21.27
CA GLU A 270 -14.31 14.22 -22.20
C GLU A 270 -13.19 15.24 -22.43
N PHE A 271 -12.50 15.67 -21.38
CA PHE A 271 -11.58 16.80 -21.41
C PHE A 271 -10.10 16.40 -21.30
N CYS A 272 -9.77 15.25 -20.71
CA CYS A 272 -8.40 14.74 -20.60
C CYS A 272 -8.11 13.57 -21.56
N GLY A 273 -9.10 13.09 -22.32
CA GLY A 273 -8.93 12.02 -23.30
C GLY A 273 -8.73 10.63 -22.71
N VAL A 274 -9.09 10.41 -21.44
CA VAL A 274 -8.93 9.12 -20.75
C VAL A 274 -9.76 8.03 -21.43
N LYS A 275 -9.12 6.89 -21.72
CA LYS A 275 -9.78 5.73 -22.35
C LYS A 275 -9.89 4.51 -21.45
N LYS A 276 -9.19 4.51 -20.31
CA LYS A 276 -9.10 3.36 -19.42
C LYS A 276 -9.07 3.79 -17.96
N PHE A 277 -10.00 3.25 -17.18
CA PHE A 277 -10.03 3.35 -15.72
C PHE A 277 -9.84 1.96 -15.13
N ILE A 278 -9.00 1.83 -14.10
CA ILE A 278 -8.72 0.54 -13.45
C ILE A 278 -8.93 0.72 -11.94
N PHE A 279 -10.02 0.19 -11.42
CA PHE A 279 -10.36 0.32 -10.01
C PHE A 279 -10.33 -1.01 -9.29
N SER A 280 -9.76 -1.02 -8.09
CA SER A 280 -9.87 -2.14 -7.17
C SER A 280 -10.80 -1.78 -6.02
N CYS A 281 -11.52 -2.76 -5.48
CA CYS A 281 -12.36 -2.59 -4.31
C CYS A 281 -12.41 -3.85 -3.45
N THR A 282 -12.49 -3.67 -2.14
CA THR A 282 -12.81 -4.76 -1.22
C THR A 282 -14.33 -4.88 -1.11
N GLU A 283 -14.87 -6.04 -1.50
CA GLU A 283 -16.31 -6.34 -1.57
C GLU A 283 -16.89 -6.55 -0.16
N ARG A 284 -17.03 -5.44 0.59
CA ARG A 284 -17.62 -5.44 1.95
C ARG A 284 -19.14 -5.55 1.94
N ASN A 285 -19.75 -5.04 0.87
CA ASN A 285 -21.18 -5.09 0.64
C ASN A 285 -21.44 -5.25 -0.86
N VAL A 286 -22.04 -6.37 -1.23
CA VAL A 286 -22.32 -6.72 -2.63
C VAL A 286 -23.27 -5.72 -3.29
N GLU A 287 -24.28 -5.24 -2.57
CA GLU A 287 -25.25 -4.27 -3.11
C GLU A 287 -24.61 -2.91 -3.39
N THR A 288 -23.65 -2.48 -2.57
CA THR A 288 -22.90 -1.24 -2.79
C THR A 288 -22.06 -1.35 -4.07
N LEU A 289 -21.34 -2.46 -4.25
CA LEU A 289 -20.55 -2.69 -5.45
C LEU A 289 -21.43 -2.78 -6.71
N GLU A 290 -22.46 -3.62 -6.68
CA GLU A 290 -23.38 -3.78 -7.81
C GLU A 290 -24.14 -2.49 -8.13
N GLY A 291 -24.48 -1.69 -7.12
CA GLY A 291 -25.05 -0.36 -7.31
C GLY A 291 -24.12 0.56 -8.11
N PHE A 292 -22.83 0.59 -7.78
CA PHE A 292 -21.85 1.35 -8.56
C PHE A 292 -21.68 0.80 -9.97
N LEU A 293 -21.52 -0.53 -10.13
CA LEU A 293 -21.34 -1.16 -11.44
C LEU A 293 -22.56 -0.95 -12.35
N HIS A 294 -23.78 -0.96 -11.79
CA HIS A 294 -24.99 -0.63 -12.52
C HIS A 294 -24.94 0.78 -13.11
N LEU A 295 -24.56 1.78 -12.30
CA LEU A 295 -24.43 3.17 -12.76
C LEU A 295 -23.27 3.33 -13.75
N ALA A 296 -22.13 2.68 -13.51
CA ALA A 296 -20.98 2.73 -14.39
C ALA A 296 -21.29 2.16 -15.79
N ARG A 297 -22.02 1.05 -15.89
CA ARG A 297 -22.46 0.45 -17.17
C ARG A 297 -23.37 1.35 -17.99
N GLN A 298 -23.95 2.40 -17.41
CA GLN A 298 -24.70 3.42 -18.17
C GLN A 298 -23.77 4.46 -18.83
N SER A 299 -22.54 4.60 -18.34
CA SER A 299 -21.56 5.59 -18.79
C SER A 299 -20.40 5.00 -19.60
N PHE A 300 -20.15 3.69 -19.47
CA PHE A 300 -19.05 2.95 -20.09
C PHE A 300 -19.59 1.74 -20.87
N GLN A 301 -19.09 1.51 -22.09
CA GLN A 301 -19.54 0.39 -22.92
C GLN A 301 -18.98 -0.95 -22.43
N HIS A 302 -17.75 -0.93 -21.89
CA HIS A 302 -17.05 -2.12 -21.44
C HIS A 302 -16.67 -1.98 -19.97
N VAL A 303 -17.25 -2.85 -19.13
CA VAL A 303 -16.93 -2.99 -17.71
C VAL A 303 -16.55 -4.45 -17.47
N GLU A 304 -15.24 -4.69 -17.35
CA GLU A 304 -14.67 -6.04 -17.27
C GLU A 304 -14.03 -6.25 -15.90
N GLN A 305 -14.26 -7.42 -15.31
CA GLN A 305 -13.54 -7.82 -14.11
C GLN A 305 -12.19 -8.42 -14.52
N GLU A 306 -11.13 -7.92 -13.92
CA GLU A 306 -9.76 -8.38 -14.13
C GLU A 306 -9.44 -9.56 -13.20
N THR A 307 -8.51 -10.41 -13.64
CA THR A 307 -7.94 -11.47 -12.80
C THR A 307 -6.94 -10.85 -11.83
N ILE A 308 -7.04 -11.21 -10.55
CA ILE A 308 -6.07 -10.78 -9.53
C ILE A 308 -4.88 -11.75 -9.56
N PRO A 309 -3.64 -11.28 -9.71
CA PRO A 309 -2.46 -12.15 -9.66
C PRO A 309 -2.25 -12.75 -8.27
N ASP A 310 -1.40 -13.77 -8.19
CA ASP A 310 -1.00 -14.38 -6.93
C ASP A 310 -0.25 -13.38 -6.04
N GLN A 311 -0.42 -13.52 -4.72
CA GLN A 311 0.23 -12.71 -3.67
C GLN A 311 1.75 -12.95 -3.63
N SER A 312 2.49 -12.38 -4.58
CA SER A 312 3.93 -12.60 -4.73
C SER A 312 4.74 -11.54 -3.98
N ASN A 313 4.30 -10.27 -4.05
CA ASN A 313 4.99 -9.14 -3.44
C ASN A 313 4.22 -8.61 -2.22
N PHE A 314 2.90 -8.50 -2.37
CA PHE A 314 2.03 -8.01 -1.31
C PHE A 314 1.23 -9.16 -0.69
N ILE A 315 1.10 -9.10 0.63
CA ILE A 315 0.37 -10.09 1.42
C ILE A 315 -0.84 -9.41 2.04
N TRP A 316 -2.02 -10.00 1.86
CA TRP A 316 -3.25 -9.52 2.47
C TRP A 316 -4.17 -10.68 2.90
N PRO A 317 -4.96 -10.52 3.97
CA PRO A 317 -5.96 -11.51 4.34
C PRO A 317 -6.99 -11.70 3.22
N THR A 318 -7.39 -12.95 2.96
CA THR A 318 -8.33 -13.34 1.89
C THR A 318 -9.75 -13.57 2.40
N ASP A 319 -10.05 -13.10 3.61
CA ASP A 319 -11.33 -13.23 4.30
C ASP A 319 -12.44 -12.41 3.62
N THR A 320 -12.10 -11.24 3.07
CA THR A 320 -13.02 -10.41 2.29
C THR A 320 -12.59 -10.41 0.82
N PRO A 321 -13.50 -10.73 -0.13
CA PRO A 321 -13.16 -10.74 -1.55
C PRO A 321 -12.69 -9.37 -2.04
N ILE A 322 -11.71 -9.38 -2.93
CA ILE A 322 -11.26 -8.19 -3.66
C ILE A 322 -11.64 -8.38 -5.12
N ARG A 323 -12.01 -7.28 -5.77
CA ARG A 323 -12.29 -7.23 -7.20
C ARG A 323 -11.46 -6.13 -7.83
N ILE A 324 -11.03 -6.34 -9.06
CA ILE A 324 -10.42 -5.32 -9.92
C ILE A 324 -11.29 -5.22 -11.16
N PHE A 325 -11.64 -4.01 -11.56
CA PHE A 325 -12.46 -3.72 -12.73
C PHE A 325 -11.75 -2.75 -13.64
N THR A 326 -11.81 -3.03 -14.93
CA THR A 326 -11.43 -2.10 -15.98
C THR A 326 -12.67 -1.53 -16.66
N PHE A 327 -12.75 -0.21 -16.76
CA PHE A 327 -13.80 0.53 -17.45
C PHE A 327 -13.23 1.17 -18.71
N ARG A 328 -13.87 0.92 -19.85
CA ARG A 328 -13.52 1.46 -21.16
C ARG A 328 -14.77 1.88 -21.92
N ASP A 329 -14.57 2.78 -22.85
CA ASP A 329 -15.55 3.12 -23.87
C ASP A 329 -15.58 2.14 -25.03
#